data_AF-A0A0Q3HGD2-F1
#
_entry.id   AF-A0A0Q3HGD2-F1
#
_cell.length_a   1.000
_cell.length_b   1.000
_cell.length_c   1.000
_cell.angle_alpha   90.00
_cell.angle_beta   90.00
_cell.angle_gamma   90.00
#
_symmetry.space_group_name_H-M   'P 1'
#
loop_
_entity.id
_entity.type
_entity.pdbx_description
1 polymer ?
#
loop_
_entity_poly.entity_id
_entity_poly.type
_entity_poly.pdbx_seq_one_letter_code
_entity_poly.pdbx_strand_id
1 'polypeptide(L)'
;MPSRMCLSTVHNTKGTVHSSNATSEQRFMECKDRKKRSSVMLPYTFLPSVPAKKLNDAANKMKERLGDYDAIHVRRGDLLKNRKDRSGVERSLHPHLDRDTRPEFIVKRIAKWIPPGRTLYIASNERTPGFFSPLSDRYKLAYASNFSSILEPIIENNYQLFMLERLMMQGAKTFVKTMKEFDNDLTLCDDPKKNTKVWQKPVST
;
A
#
# COMPACT_ATOMS: atom_id res chain seq x y z
N MET A 1 4.76 -7.60 -0.38
CA MET A 1 3.34 -7.82 -0.78
C MET A 1 3.34 -8.65 -2.05
N PRO A 2 2.36 -9.58 -2.19
CA PRO A 2 2.14 -10.33 -3.41
C PRO A 2 2.19 -9.45 -4.64
N SER A 3 3.08 -9.79 -5.58
CA SER A 3 3.11 -9.15 -6.89
C SER A 3 2.00 -9.66 -7.81
N ARG A 4 1.30 -10.75 -7.42
CA ARG A 4 0.28 -11.46 -8.21
C ARG A 4 -0.74 -12.13 -7.28
N MET A 5 -2.03 -11.98 -7.57
CA MET A 5 -3.09 -12.74 -6.91
C MET A 5 -3.89 -13.60 -7.90
N CYS A 6 -4.28 -14.79 -7.42
CA CYS A 6 -4.84 -15.96 -8.09
C CYS A 6 -6.02 -16.47 -7.23
N LEU A 7 -6.84 -17.49 -7.55
CA LEU A 7 -8.11 -17.74 -6.83
C LEU A 7 -8.25 -19.19 -6.21
N SER A 8 -8.28 -19.42 -4.87
CA SER A 8 -8.98 -20.54 -4.16
C SER A 8 -9.85 -20.20 -2.90
N THR A 9 -10.80 -21.08 -2.55
CA THR A 9 -11.70 -21.04 -1.37
C THR A 9 -10.98 -21.10 -0.01
N VAL A 10 -9.74 -21.57 0.02
CA VAL A 10 -8.94 -21.80 1.24
C VAL A 10 -8.51 -20.48 1.92
N HIS A 11 -8.52 -19.37 1.19
CA HIS A 11 -7.92 -18.10 1.63
C HIS A 11 -8.91 -16.96 1.94
N ASN A 12 -10.19 -17.05 1.55
CA ASN A 12 -11.21 -16.12 2.07
C ASN A 12 -11.59 -16.42 3.54
N THR A 13 -10.90 -17.36 4.18
CA THR A 13 -10.91 -17.60 5.63
C THR A 13 -10.57 -16.35 6.46
N LYS A 14 -10.01 -15.31 5.83
CA LYS A 14 -9.69 -14.01 6.45
C LYS A 14 -10.78 -12.94 6.24
N GLY A 15 -11.88 -13.26 5.55
CA GLY A 15 -13.08 -12.40 5.47
C GLY A 15 -12.91 -11.11 4.65
N THR A 16 -12.05 -11.10 3.63
CA THR A 16 -11.71 -9.87 2.89
C THR A 16 -12.67 -9.55 1.73
N VAL A 17 -13.44 -10.53 1.24
CA VAL A 17 -14.24 -10.43 0.00
C VAL A 17 -15.67 -10.98 0.21
N HIS A 18 -16.66 -10.37 -0.47
CA HIS A 18 -18.07 -10.77 -0.39
C HIS A 18 -18.31 -12.23 -0.85
N SER A 19 -19.13 -13.00 -0.13
CA SER A 19 -19.29 -14.45 -0.38
C SER A 19 -20.36 -14.82 -1.43
N SER A 20 -21.36 -13.96 -1.68
CA SER A 20 -22.61 -14.36 -2.36
C SER A 20 -22.66 -14.25 -3.89
N ASN A 21 -21.70 -13.61 -4.56
CA ASN A 21 -21.70 -13.46 -6.04
C ASN A 21 -20.61 -14.31 -6.74
N ALA A 22 -20.03 -15.28 -6.05
CA ALA A 22 -18.97 -16.10 -6.61
C ALA A 22 -19.57 -17.37 -7.24
N THR A 23 -19.67 -17.39 -8.58
CA THR A 23 -19.57 -18.66 -9.31
C THR A 23 -18.27 -19.36 -8.90
N SER A 24 -18.27 -20.69 -8.90
CA SER A 24 -17.36 -21.59 -8.17
C SER A 24 -15.84 -21.44 -8.43
N GLU A 25 -15.39 -20.51 -9.29
CA GLU A 25 -14.00 -20.47 -9.77
C GLU A 25 -13.19 -19.21 -9.44
N GLN A 26 -13.71 -18.25 -8.66
CA GLN A 26 -13.02 -16.97 -8.45
C GLN A 26 -12.95 -16.45 -6.99
N ARG A 27 -12.00 -16.93 -6.14
CA ARG A 27 -11.74 -16.43 -4.75
C ARG A 27 -10.24 -16.38 -4.31
N PHE A 28 -9.60 -15.31 -3.79
CA PHE A 28 -8.13 -14.97 -3.93
C PHE A 28 -6.98 -15.77 -3.19
N MET A 29 -5.72 -15.72 -3.68
CA MET A 29 -4.43 -16.28 -3.18
C MET A 29 -3.23 -15.46 -3.74
N GLU A 30 -2.15 -15.21 -3.00
CA GLU A 30 -0.85 -14.77 -3.53
C GLU A 30 -0.23 -15.88 -4.38
N CYS A 31 0.14 -15.64 -5.64
CA CYS A 31 0.65 -16.68 -6.52
C CYS A 31 2.04 -17.18 -6.07
N LYS A 32 2.04 -18.13 -5.13
CA LYS A 32 3.24 -18.76 -4.57
C LYS A 32 3.85 -19.78 -5.52
N ASP A 33 3.06 -20.31 -6.44
CA ASP A 33 3.46 -21.42 -7.31
C ASP A 33 3.64 -20.95 -8.76
N ARG A 34 4.88 -20.61 -9.15
CA ARG A 34 5.21 -20.07 -10.49
C ARG A 34 5.01 -21.08 -11.63
N LYS A 35 4.75 -22.35 -11.31
CA LYS A 35 4.70 -23.46 -12.29
C LYS A 35 3.29 -23.87 -12.71
N LYS A 36 2.23 -23.51 -11.97
CA LYS A 36 0.84 -23.87 -12.32
C LYS A 36 0.15 -22.77 -13.14
N ARG A 37 -0.10 -23.08 -14.42
CA ARG A 37 -0.73 -22.20 -15.43
C ARG A 37 -2.25 -21.97 -15.24
N SER A 38 -2.88 -22.54 -14.22
CA SER A 38 -4.33 -22.40 -13.96
C SER A 38 -4.71 -21.11 -13.21
N SER A 39 -3.77 -20.20 -12.99
CA SER A 39 -4.00 -18.96 -12.26
C SER A 39 -4.34 -17.80 -13.21
N VAL A 40 -5.60 -17.34 -13.18
CA VAL A 40 -6.01 -16.10 -13.84
C VAL A 40 -5.43 -14.92 -13.05
N MET A 41 -4.61 -14.08 -13.69
CA MET A 41 -4.11 -12.86 -13.07
C MET A 41 -5.24 -11.85 -12.97
N LEU A 42 -5.59 -11.46 -11.75
CA LEU A 42 -6.54 -10.38 -11.55
C LEU A 42 -5.81 -9.03 -11.46
N PRO A 43 -6.34 -7.99 -12.13
CA PRO A 43 -5.76 -6.66 -12.02
C PRO A 43 -5.88 -6.16 -10.58
N TYR A 44 -4.90 -5.35 -10.17
CA TYR A 44 -4.78 -4.81 -8.81
C TYR A 44 -6.03 -4.00 -8.37
N THR A 45 -6.81 -3.52 -9.34
CA THR A 45 -8.07 -2.78 -9.21
C THR A 45 -9.28 -3.64 -8.85
N PHE A 46 -9.16 -4.98 -8.84
CA PHE A 46 -10.30 -5.88 -8.66
C PHE A 46 -10.62 -6.19 -7.18
N LEU A 47 -9.66 -6.06 -6.26
CA LEU A 47 -9.97 -6.26 -4.83
C LEU A 47 -10.97 -5.25 -4.27
N PRO A 48 -10.84 -3.95 -4.59
CA PRO A 48 -11.79 -2.95 -4.13
C PRO A 48 -13.16 -3.02 -4.85
N SER A 49 -13.31 -3.81 -5.92
CA SER A 49 -14.59 -3.97 -6.61
C SER A 49 -15.50 -5.03 -5.98
N VAL A 50 -14.97 -5.89 -5.09
CA VAL A 50 -15.75 -6.93 -4.39
C VAL A 50 -15.41 -7.03 -2.89
N PRO A 51 -15.29 -5.92 -2.14
CA PRO A 51 -14.93 -5.97 -0.72
C PRO A 51 -16.02 -6.67 0.10
N ALA A 52 -15.64 -7.28 1.21
CA ALA A 52 -16.61 -7.70 2.22
C ALA A 52 -17.44 -6.49 2.66
N LYS A 53 -18.76 -6.66 2.78
CA LYS A 53 -19.70 -5.55 3.07
C LYS A 53 -19.28 -4.73 4.30
N LYS A 54 -18.90 -5.40 5.38
CA LYS A 54 -18.41 -4.75 6.61
C LYS A 54 -17.20 -3.82 6.38
N LEU A 55 -16.26 -4.24 5.54
CA LEU A 55 -15.06 -3.44 5.20
C LEU A 55 -15.43 -2.26 4.30
N ASN A 56 -16.37 -2.45 3.39
CA ASN A 56 -16.89 -1.38 2.55
C ASN A 56 -17.61 -0.32 3.38
N ASP A 57 -18.50 -0.74 4.28
CA ASP A 57 -19.24 0.13 5.18
C ASP A 57 -18.28 0.91 6.10
N ALA A 58 -17.24 0.26 6.63
CA ALA A 58 -16.20 0.91 7.41
C ALA A 58 -15.43 1.96 6.61
N ALA A 59 -14.99 1.61 5.40
CA ALA A 59 -14.27 2.52 4.52
C ALA A 59 -15.12 3.73 4.13
N ASN A 60 -16.42 3.54 3.87
CA ASN A 60 -17.32 4.64 3.56
C ASN A 60 -17.48 5.60 4.74
N LYS A 61 -17.66 5.08 5.96
CA LYS A 61 -17.70 5.92 7.18
C LYS A 61 -16.39 6.69 7.39
N MET A 62 -15.24 6.08 7.10
CA MET A 62 -13.94 6.78 7.16
C MET A 62 -13.86 7.89 6.11
N LYS A 63 -14.26 7.62 4.87
CA LYS A 63 -14.28 8.60 3.77
C LYS A 63 -15.17 9.79 4.10
N GLU A 64 -16.38 9.54 4.62
CA GLU A 64 -17.30 10.58 5.06
C GLU A 64 -16.68 11.48 6.14
N ARG A 65 -15.97 10.90 7.11
CA ARG A 65 -15.25 11.67 8.14
C ARG A 65 -14.04 12.43 7.60
N LEU A 66 -13.36 11.90 6.58
CA LEU A 66 -12.19 12.54 5.96
C LEU A 66 -12.58 13.68 5.00
N GLY A 67 -13.75 13.58 4.37
CA GLY A 67 -14.19 14.50 3.33
C GLY A 67 -13.35 14.36 2.05
N ASP A 68 -12.86 15.48 1.51
CA ASP A 68 -11.94 15.50 0.37
C ASP A 68 -10.49 15.28 0.85
N TYR A 69 -9.84 14.24 0.33
CA TYR A 69 -8.48 13.87 0.72
C TYR A 69 -7.70 13.25 -0.45
N ASP A 70 -6.37 13.27 -0.30
CA ASP A 70 -5.43 12.53 -1.13
C ASP A 70 -4.78 11.44 -0.31
N ALA A 71 -4.26 10.42 -0.98
CA ALA A 71 -3.65 9.27 -0.31
C ALA A 71 -2.23 9.01 -0.81
N ILE A 72 -1.36 8.62 0.13
CA ILE A 72 -0.07 8.04 -0.19
C ILE A 72 0.05 6.65 0.43
N HIS A 73 0.67 5.74 -0.30
CA HIS A 73 1.08 4.45 0.22
C HIS A 73 2.59 4.38 0.31
N VAL A 74 3.11 4.15 1.51
CA VAL A 74 4.54 4.13 1.80
C VAL A 74 4.94 2.75 2.32
N ARG A 75 5.54 1.94 1.46
CA ARG A 75 6.06 0.61 1.79
C ARG A 75 7.57 0.68 2.06
N ARG A 76 7.95 0.61 3.33
CA ARG A 76 9.35 0.71 3.79
C ARG A 76 9.79 -0.56 4.50
N GLY A 77 9.16 -0.92 5.62
CA GLY A 77 9.72 -1.85 6.60
C GLY A 77 10.18 -3.22 6.08
N ASP A 78 9.49 -3.83 5.12
CA ASP A 78 9.89 -5.12 4.55
C ASP A 78 10.89 -5.02 3.38
N LEU A 79 11.01 -3.84 2.78
CA LEU A 79 11.82 -3.57 1.59
C LEU A 79 13.17 -2.92 1.90
N LEU A 80 13.29 -2.22 3.03
CA LEU A 80 14.55 -1.68 3.56
C LEU A 80 15.41 -2.79 4.17
N LYS A 81 15.76 -3.77 3.34
CA LYS A 81 16.69 -4.85 3.71
C LYS A 81 18.03 -4.54 3.07
N ASN A 82 18.98 -4.11 3.90
CA ASN A 82 20.36 -3.94 3.48
C ASN A 82 21.17 -5.20 3.80
N ARG A 83 22.17 -5.50 2.97
CA ARG A 83 23.20 -6.48 3.28
C ARG A 83 24.58 -5.86 3.06
N LYS A 84 25.57 -6.26 3.86
CA LYS A 84 26.96 -5.91 3.58
C LYS A 84 27.53 -6.90 2.55
N ASP A 85 28.25 -6.37 1.56
CA ASP A 85 29.04 -7.22 0.67
C ASP A 85 30.37 -7.65 1.34
N ARG A 86 31.20 -8.41 0.61
CA ARG A 86 32.50 -8.90 1.12
C ARG A 86 33.46 -7.76 1.50
N SER A 87 33.23 -6.56 0.99
CA SER A 87 34.00 -5.35 1.27
C SER A 87 33.38 -4.51 2.39
N GLY A 88 32.34 -5.00 3.06
CA GLY A 88 31.64 -4.31 4.14
C GLY A 88 30.68 -3.21 3.68
N VAL A 89 30.52 -3.01 2.37
CA VAL A 89 29.67 -1.93 1.82
C VAL A 89 28.22 -2.36 1.84
N GLU A 90 27.34 -1.46 2.32
CA GLU A 90 25.90 -1.72 2.31
C GLU A 90 25.36 -1.79 0.89
N ARG A 91 24.45 -2.74 0.68
CA ARG A 91 23.74 -2.96 -0.57
C ARG A 91 22.24 -3.08 -0.31
N SER A 92 21.44 -2.47 -1.18
CA SER A 92 19.98 -2.57 -1.21
C SER A 92 19.50 -3.12 -2.55
N LEU A 93 18.33 -3.76 -2.54
CA LEU A 93 17.60 -4.15 -3.77
C LEU A 93 16.80 -2.98 -4.37
N HIS A 94 16.53 -1.96 -3.57
CA HIS A 94 15.85 -0.73 -3.94
C HIS A 94 16.71 0.45 -3.48
N PRO A 95 17.69 0.88 -4.30
CA PRO A 95 18.72 1.82 -3.87
C PRO A 95 18.17 3.21 -3.52
N HIS A 96 17.03 3.63 -4.10
CA HIS A 96 16.45 4.96 -3.85
C HIS A 96 15.33 4.94 -2.82
N LEU A 97 14.83 3.76 -2.43
CA LEU A 97 13.64 3.62 -1.59
C LEU A 97 13.75 4.38 -0.26
N ASP A 98 14.87 4.26 0.47
CA ASP A 98 15.01 4.95 1.75
C ASP A 98 14.92 6.46 1.58
N ARG A 99 15.76 7.01 0.68
CA ARG A 99 15.80 8.44 0.35
C ARG A 99 14.44 8.97 -0.07
N ASP A 100 13.83 8.35 -1.08
CA ASP A 100 12.62 8.86 -1.73
C ASP A 100 11.37 8.79 -0.84
N THR A 101 11.39 7.93 0.18
CA THR A 101 10.26 7.78 1.12
C THR A 101 10.51 8.44 2.48
N ARG A 102 11.57 9.24 2.61
CA ARG A 102 11.73 10.15 3.76
C ARG A 102 10.80 11.37 3.62
N PRO A 103 10.31 11.95 4.73
CA PRO A 103 9.35 13.04 4.70
C PRO A 103 9.75 14.22 3.81
N GLU A 104 11.01 14.66 3.88
CA GLU A 104 11.56 15.78 3.13
C GLU A 104 11.55 15.57 1.61
N PHE A 105 11.68 14.31 1.15
CA PHE A 105 11.59 13.94 -0.26
C PHE A 105 10.15 13.67 -0.68
N ILE A 106 9.34 13.07 0.20
CA ILE A 106 7.90 12.89 -0.04
C ILE A 106 7.25 14.24 -0.32
N VAL A 107 7.48 15.26 0.52
CA VAL A 107 6.94 16.62 0.31
C VAL A 107 7.26 17.14 -1.09
N LYS A 108 8.54 17.09 -1.48
CA LYS A 108 8.99 17.59 -2.79
C LYS A 108 8.37 16.81 -3.94
N ARG A 109 8.23 15.49 -3.78
CA ARG A 109 7.69 14.61 -4.82
C ARG A 109 6.19 14.83 -5.00
N ILE A 110 5.42 14.83 -3.92
CA ILE A 110 3.95 14.91 -3.99
C ILE A 110 3.44 16.32 -4.29
N ALA A 111 4.21 17.38 -4.02
CA ALA A 111 3.83 18.76 -4.32
C ALA A 111 3.51 19.01 -5.81
N LYS A 112 3.95 18.13 -6.71
CA LYS A 112 3.62 18.16 -8.14
C LYS A 112 2.14 17.89 -8.42
N TRP A 113 1.46 17.17 -7.52
CA TRP A 113 0.10 16.67 -7.72
C TRP A 113 -0.85 17.10 -6.59
N ILE A 114 -0.35 17.17 -5.36
CA ILE A 114 -1.13 17.45 -4.15
C ILE A 114 -0.70 18.81 -3.61
N PRO A 115 -1.52 19.87 -3.76
CA PRO A 115 -1.19 21.19 -3.23
C PRO A 115 -1.20 21.19 -1.69
N PRO A 116 -0.44 22.09 -1.05
CA PRO A 116 -0.38 22.20 0.41
C PRO A 116 -1.74 22.57 1.02
N GLY A 117 -1.94 22.23 2.29
CA GLY A 117 -3.16 22.46 3.06
C GLY A 117 -4.21 21.34 2.95
N ARG A 118 -4.01 20.40 2.03
CA ARG A 118 -4.92 19.26 1.81
C ARG A 118 -4.78 18.17 2.86
N THR A 119 -5.84 17.38 3.02
CA THR A 119 -5.85 16.19 3.87
C THR A 119 -5.11 15.06 3.17
N LEU A 120 -4.11 14.50 3.85
CA LEU A 120 -3.24 13.45 3.33
C LEU A 120 -3.39 12.18 4.17
N TYR A 121 -4.08 11.19 3.61
CA TYR A 121 -4.19 9.86 4.21
C TYR A 121 -2.92 9.04 3.93
N ILE A 122 -2.26 8.57 4.97
CA ILE A 122 -1.00 7.82 4.87
C ILE A 122 -1.23 6.36 5.26
N ALA A 123 -1.14 5.46 4.28
CA ALA A 123 -1.07 4.02 4.50
C ALA A 123 0.40 3.58 4.48
N SER A 124 0.92 3.07 5.60
CA SER A 124 2.33 2.70 5.70
C SER A 124 2.57 1.51 6.62
N ASN A 125 3.63 0.76 6.32
CA ASN A 125 4.19 -0.26 7.21
C ASN A 125 5.49 0.19 7.91
N GLU A 126 5.76 1.50 7.93
CA GLU A 126 6.83 2.08 8.74
C GLU A 126 6.56 1.86 10.22
N ARG A 127 7.60 1.45 10.96
CA ARG A 127 7.50 1.06 12.37
C ARG A 127 7.84 2.20 13.31
N THR A 128 8.64 3.16 12.84
CA THR A 128 9.05 4.30 13.66
C THR A 128 7.85 5.23 13.92
N PRO A 129 7.41 5.38 15.18
CA PRO A 129 6.32 6.28 15.52
C PRO A 129 6.67 7.72 15.13
N GLY A 130 5.70 8.44 14.57
CA GLY A 130 5.92 9.84 14.17
C GLY A 130 6.87 10.02 12.98
N PHE A 131 7.29 8.97 12.27
CA PHE A 131 8.20 9.10 11.13
C PHE A 131 7.71 10.12 10.08
N PHE A 132 6.40 10.20 9.86
CA PHE A 132 5.78 11.12 8.90
C PHE A 132 5.34 12.45 9.51
N SER A 133 5.63 12.72 10.79
CA SER A 133 5.24 13.98 11.43
C SER A 133 5.73 15.23 10.69
N PRO A 134 6.91 15.28 10.03
CA PRO A 134 7.33 16.49 9.31
C PRO A 134 6.42 16.85 8.13
N LEU A 135 5.56 15.92 7.66
CA LEU A 135 4.58 16.23 6.61
C LEU A 135 3.46 17.16 7.12
N SER A 136 3.26 17.27 8.44
CA SER A 136 2.20 18.09 9.03
C SER A 136 2.39 19.59 8.79
N ASP A 137 3.62 20.01 8.49
CA ASP A 137 3.94 21.41 8.17
C ASP A 137 3.22 21.89 6.91
N ARG A 138 2.86 20.96 6.01
CA ARG A 138 2.22 21.27 4.73
C ARG A 138 0.89 20.58 4.51
N TYR A 139 0.58 19.50 5.24
CA TYR A 139 -0.60 18.67 4.99
C TYR A 139 -1.31 18.32 6.29
N LYS A 140 -2.63 18.13 6.24
CA LYS A 140 -3.41 17.61 7.37
C LYS A 140 -3.32 16.09 7.36
N LEU A 141 -2.54 15.51 8.26
CA LEU A 141 -2.24 14.08 8.23
C LEU A 141 -3.40 13.26 8.79
N ALA A 142 -3.70 12.15 8.11
CA ALA A 142 -4.67 11.16 8.57
C ALA A 142 -4.10 9.75 8.43
N TYR A 143 -4.42 8.91 9.40
CA TYR A 143 -3.97 7.51 9.51
C TYR A 143 -5.15 6.61 9.86
N ALA A 144 -5.02 5.30 9.60
CA ALA A 144 -6.01 4.32 10.03
C ALA A 144 -6.28 4.38 11.55
N SER A 145 -5.25 4.67 12.35
CA SER A 145 -5.34 4.80 13.81
C SER A 145 -6.28 5.93 14.27
N ASN A 146 -6.52 6.96 13.46
CA ASN A 146 -7.49 8.01 13.79
C ASN A 146 -8.94 7.51 13.77
N PHE A 147 -9.18 6.30 13.23
CA PHE A 147 -10.51 5.69 13.08
C PHE A 147 -10.64 4.40 13.88
N SER A 148 -9.85 4.22 14.94
CA SER A 148 -9.85 2.99 15.75
C SER A 148 -11.25 2.55 16.20
N SER A 149 -12.12 3.49 16.62
CA SER A 149 -13.52 3.21 17.00
C SER A 149 -14.37 2.58 15.89
N ILE A 150 -14.04 2.82 14.61
CA ILE A 150 -14.71 2.18 13.46
C ILE A 150 -14.05 0.84 13.15
N LEU A 151 -12.73 0.76 13.33
CA LEU A 151 -11.92 -0.35 12.82
C LEU A 151 -11.78 -1.51 13.80
N GLU A 152 -11.60 -1.25 15.09
CA GLU A 152 -11.41 -2.29 16.11
C GLU A 152 -12.52 -3.36 16.10
N PRO A 153 -13.82 -3.03 15.93
CA PRO A 153 -14.87 -4.05 15.88
C PRO A 153 -14.91 -4.88 14.59
N ILE A 154 -14.15 -4.48 13.55
CA ILE A 154 -14.26 -5.04 12.19
C ILE A 154 -12.96 -5.70 11.75
N ILE A 155 -11.82 -5.16 12.17
CA ILE A 155 -10.49 -5.59 11.77
C ILE A 155 -9.96 -6.61 12.78
N GLU A 156 -10.06 -7.87 12.40
CA GLU A 156 -9.57 -9.02 13.14
C GLU A 156 -8.13 -9.40 12.73
N ASN A 157 -7.68 -8.95 11.54
CA ASN A 157 -6.36 -9.30 11.01
C ASN A 157 -5.79 -8.27 10.03
N ASN A 158 -4.47 -8.36 9.80
CA ASN A 158 -3.74 -7.44 8.91
C ASN A 158 -4.21 -7.45 7.44
N TYR A 159 -4.86 -8.52 6.97
CA TYR A 159 -5.38 -8.57 5.59
C TYR A 159 -6.64 -7.71 5.44
N GLN A 160 -7.48 -7.68 6.47
CA GLN A 160 -8.65 -6.81 6.50
C GLN A 160 -8.23 -5.34 6.59
N LEU A 161 -7.24 -5.02 7.43
CA LEU A 161 -6.67 -3.67 7.49
C LEU A 161 -6.11 -3.24 6.12
N PHE A 162 -5.37 -4.14 5.47
CA PHE A 162 -4.86 -3.89 4.13
C PHE A 162 -5.96 -3.67 3.09
N MET A 163 -7.05 -4.45 3.16
CA MET A 163 -8.19 -4.27 2.27
C MET A 163 -8.87 -2.93 2.48
N LEU A 164 -9.05 -2.54 3.74
CA LEU A 164 -9.60 -1.24 4.12
C LEU A 164 -8.72 -0.09 3.62
N GLU A 165 -7.40 -0.14 3.85
CA GLU A 165 -6.48 0.88 3.34
C GLU A 165 -6.57 1.02 1.81
N ARG A 166 -6.78 -0.08 1.08
CA ARG A 166 -7.03 -0.02 -0.37
C ARG A 166 -8.34 0.67 -0.73
N LEU A 167 -9.41 0.40 0.00
CA LEU A 167 -10.68 1.08 -0.22
C LEU A 167 -10.54 2.58 0.03
N MET A 168 -9.74 2.99 1.01
CA MET A 168 -9.36 4.39 1.24
C MET A 168 -8.56 4.94 0.06
N MET A 169 -7.50 4.25 -0.38
CA MET A 169 -6.69 4.69 -1.52
C MET A 169 -7.53 4.87 -2.81
N GLN A 170 -8.52 4.00 -3.05
CA GLN A 170 -9.41 4.13 -4.21
C GLN A 170 -10.38 5.31 -4.09
N GLY A 171 -10.75 5.71 -2.87
CA GLY A 171 -11.63 6.86 -2.63
C GLY A 171 -10.91 8.21 -2.62
N ALA A 172 -9.58 8.22 -2.72
CA ALA A 172 -8.79 9.44 -2.71
C ALA A 172 -8.85 10.16 -4.06
N LYS A 173 -8.76 11.49 -4.03
CA LYS A 173 -8.70 12.32 -5.25
C LYS A 173 -7.42 12.05 -6.04
N THR A 174 -6.28 12.07 -5.35
CA THR A 174 -4.97 11.69 -5.88
C THR A 174 -4.41 10.55 -5.04
N PHE A 175 -3.90 9.52 -5.72
CA PHE A 175 -3.25 8.40 -5.04
C PHE A 175 -1.81 8.23 -5.55
N VAL A 176 -0.85 8.36 -4.63
CA VAL A 176 0.58 8.16 -4.92
C VAL A 176 1.08 6.87 -4.26
N LYS A 177 1.63 5.97 -5.07
CA LYS A 177 2.18 4.68 -4.66
C LYS A 177 3.65 4.80 -4.28
N THR A 178 4.17 3.81 -3.56
CA THR A 178 5.61 3.75 -3.26
C THR A 178 6.45 3.54 -4.52
N MET A 179 6.05 2.58 -5.37
CA MET A 179 6.78 2.14 -6.56
C MET A 179 5.81 1.95 -7.72
N LYS A 180 6.32 2.04 -8.95
CA LYS A 180 5.53 1.93 -10.18
C LYS A 180 5.03 0.50 -10.39
N GLU A 181 3.74 0.36 -10.67
CA GLU A 181 3.11 -0.91 -11.08
C GLU A 181 2.56 -0.83 -12.49
N PHE A 182 1.96 0.30 -12.85
CA PHE A 182 1.44 0.61 -14.18
C PHE A 182 2.01 1.93 -14.70
N ASP A 183 1.89 2.18 -16.01
CA ASP A 183 2.52 3.33 -16.64
C ASP A 183 2.01 4.69 -16.15
N ASN A 184 0.73 4.75 -15.80
CA ASN A 184 0.07 5.98 -15.34
C ASN A 184 0.09 6.14 -13.80
N ASP A 185 0.82 5.28 -13.08
CA ASP A 185 0.90 5.39 -11.63
C ASP A 185 1.70 6.62 -11.19
N LEU A 186 1.18 7.37 -10.23
CA LEU A 186 1.96 8.35 -9.49
C LEU A 186 2.79 7.63 -8.43
N THR A 187 4.09 7.91 -8.36
CA THR A 187 5.02 7.18 -7.49
C THR A 187 5.91 8.09 -6.66
N LEU A 188 6.28 7.59 -5.47
CA LEU A 188 7.27 8.21 -4.59
C LEU A 188 8.69 7.92 -5.05
N CYS A 189 8.93 6.66 -5.44
CA CYS A 189 10.21 6.14 -5.88
C CYS A 189 10.12 5.65 -7.33
N ASP A 190 11.21 5.87 -8.07
CA ASP A 190 11.36 5.45 -9.47
C ASP A 190 11.92 4.00 -9.58
N ASP A 191 12.28 3.38 -8.44
CA ASP A 191 12.74 1.99 -8.41
C ASP A 191 11.64 1.02 -8.89
N PRO A 192 12.00 -0.05 -9.62
CA PRO A 192 11.04 -1.05 -10.05
C PRO A 192 10.47 -1.81 -8.83
N LYS A 193 9.15 -2.03 -8.84
CA LYS A 193 8.45 -2.80 -7.79
C LYS A 193 8.98 -4.23 -7.63
N LYS A 194 9.39 -4.86 -8.74
CA LYS A 194 10.07 -6.16 -8.71
C LYS A 194 11.57 -5.92 -8.59
N ASN A 195 12.19 -6.52 -7.56
CA ASN A 195 13.64 -6.50 -7.49
C ASN A 195 14.23 -7.23 -8.72
N THR A 196 15.32 -6.68 -9.23
CA THR A 196 16.10 -7.29 -10.32
C THR A 196 17.04 -8.38 -9.79
N LYS A 197 17.00 -8.68 -8.49
CA LYS A 197 18.00 -9.43 -7.71
C LYS A 197 19.41 -8.82 -7.74
N VAL A 198 19.56 -7.64 -8.35
CA VAL A 198 20.83 -6.91 -8.38
C VAL A 198 20.91 -6.06 -7.12
N TRP A 199 21.97 -6.27 -6.36
CA TRP A 199 22.23 -5.54 -5.11
C TRP A 199 23.11 -4.34 -5.40
N GLN A 200 22.57 -3.15 -5.18
CA GLN A 200 23.19 -1.88 -5.55
C GLN A 200 23.57 -1.08 -4.30
N LYS A 201 24.51 -0.14 -4.43
CA LYS A 201 24.80 0.77 -3.32
C LYS A 201 23.52 1.60 -3.06
N PRO A 202 23.02 1.68 -1.81
CA PRO A 202 21.94 2.59 -1.48
C PRO A 202 22.36 4.02 -1.82
N VAL A 203 21.43 4.80 -2.35
CA VAL A 203 21.63 6.23 -2.52
C VAL A 203 21.27 6.86 -1.19
N SER A 204 22.27 7.06 -0.34
CA SER A 204 22.16 7.98 0.79
C SER A 204 22.20 9.42 0.29
N THR A 205 21.53 10.30 1.02
CA THR A 205 21.53 11.76 0.80
C THR A 205 22.93 12.33 0.64
#